data_AF-G1KE37-F1
#
_entry.id   AF-G1KE37-F1
#
_cell.length_a   1.000
_cell.length_b   1.000
_cell.length_c   1.000
_cell.angle_alpha   90.00
_cell.angle_beta   90.00
_cell.angle_gamma   90.00
#
_symmetry.space_group_name_H-M   'P 1'
#
loop_
_entity.id
_entity.type
_entity.pdbx_description
1 polymer ?
#
loop_
_entity_poly.entity_id
_entity_poly.type
_entity_poly.pdbx_seq_one_letter_code
_entity_poly.pdbx_strand_id
1 'polypeptide(L)'
;MSLYPSLEDLKVDKVIQAQTSFASNPANPAILSEASAPAFQDGNLYPRLYPELSQYMGLSLNEEEIQRNMTVVPAVHSQEIVARPSALNCMVAPVTGNDVGIRRAEIKQGIREIILCKDQDGKIGLRLKSVDNGIFVQLVQANSPASLSGLRFGDQILQINGENCAGWSSDKAHKVLKQVPGERISMIARDRPFGRTITMHKDSTGHVGFIFKNGKITSIVKDSSAARNGLLTEHNICEINGQNVIGLKDSQIADILSTAGNVVTITIMPSQIFEHMIKRMASSVMKSLMDHSIPEV
;
A
#
# COMPACT_ATOMS: atom_id res chain seq x y z
N MET A 1 -27.02 -24.91 25.07
CA MET A 1 -26.65 -23.58 25.58
C MET A 1 -25.17 -23.39 25.31
N SER A 2 -24.80 -22.38 24.53
CA SER A 2 -23.40 -21.99 24.30
C SER A 2 -22.82 -21.42 25.60
N LEU A 3 -21.74 -22.01 26.09
CA LEU A 3 -21.10 -21.71 27.38
C LEU A 3 -20.17 -20.49 27.36
N TYR A 4 -20.14 -19.74 26.25
CA TYR A 4 -19.35 -18.52 26.11
C TYR A 4 -20.15 -17.47 25.35
N PRO A 5 -20.26 -16.22 25.86
CA PRO A 5 -20.84 -15.12 25.10
C PRO A 5 -19.98 -14.80 23.88
N SER A 6 -20.59 -14.71 22.69
CA SER A 6 -19.92 -14.21 21.49
C SER A 6 -19.82 -12.69 21.53
N LEU A 7 -18.81 -12.12 20.86
CA LEU A 7 -18.55 -10.67 20.78
C LEU A 7 -19.71 -9.83 20.20
N GLU A 8 -20.75 -10.48 19.68
CA GLU A 8 -21.91 -9.85 19.07
C GLU A 8 -22.95 -9.36 20.11
N ASP A 9 -22.91 -9.86 21.35
CA ASP A 9 -23.85 -9.48 22.42
C ASP A 9 -23.39 -8.26 23.25
N LEU A 10 -22.21 -7.70 22.94
CA LEU A 10 -21.68 -6.53 23.64
C LEU A 10 -22.39 -5.25 23.16
N LYS A 11 -23.57 -4.97 23.74
CA LYS A 11 -24.25 -3.66 23.55
C LYS A 11 -23.41 -2.56 24.19
N VAL A 12 -22.66 -1.83 23.35
CA VAL A 12 -21.74 -0.74 23.71
C VAL A 12 -22.38 0.30 24.64
N ASP A 13 -23.69 0.56 24.49
CA ASP A 13 -24.45 1.45 25.38
C ASP A 13 -24.44 1.02 26.86
N LYS A 14 -24.51 -0.28 27.15
CA LYS A 14 -24.46 -0.77 28.54
C LYS A 14 -23.09 -0.59 29.17
N VAL A 15 -22.03 -0.70 28.36
CA VAL A 15 -20.64 -0.52 28.83
C VAL A 15 -20.36 0.96 29.10
N ILE A 16 -20.83 1.85 28.24
CA ILE A 16 -20.71 3.31 28.44
C ILE A 16 -21.48 3.74 29.69
N GLN A 17 -22.71 3.25 29.87
CA GLN A 17 -23.54 3.56 31.05
C GLN A 17 -22.94 3.03 32.36
N ALA A 18 -22.28 1.86 32.31
CA ALA A 18 -21.56 1.31 33.46
C ALA A 18 -20.30 2.14 33.80
N GLN A 19 -19.60 2.68 32.79
CA GLN A 19 -18.44 3.54 33.02
C GLN A 19 -18.82 4.92 33.55
N THR A 20 -19.95 5.50 33.09
CA THR A 20 -20.42 6.80 33.58
C THR A 20 -20.94 6.72 35.02
N SER A 21 -21.58 5.60 35.38
CA SER A 21 -22.02 5.38 36.76
C SER A 21 -20.84 5.12 37.72
N PHE A 22 -19.76 4.50 37.26
CA PHE A 22 -18.54 4.31 38.08
C PHE A 22 -17.75 5.61 38.29
N ALA A 23 -17.74 6.52 37.30
CA ALA A 23 -17.02 7.80 37.40
C ALA A 23 -17.67 8.82 38.35
N SER A 24 -18.93 8.61 38.75
CA SER A 24 -19.71 9.60 39.52
C SER A 24 -19.78 9.33 41.04
N ASN A 25 -19.18 8.24 41.56
CA ASN A 25 -19.20 8.00 43.00
C ASN A 25 -18.00 7.14 43.49
N PRO A 26 -16.93 7.75 44.04
CA PRO A 26 -15.73 7.02 44.45
C PRO A 26 -15.78 6.52 45.91
N ALA A 27 -16.96 6.24 46.47
CA ALA A 27 -17.10 5.83 47.88
C ALA A 27 -18.28 4.87 48.11
N ASN A 28 -18.09 3.58 47.83
CA ASN A 28 -18.26 2.49 48.80
C ASN A 28 -18.27 1.09 48.15
N PRO A 29 -17.68 0.07 48.80
CA PRO A 29 -17.70 -1.32 48.37
C PRO A 29 -18.90 -2.08 48.95
N ALA A 30 -19.49 -3.02 48.20
CA ALA A 30 -20.36 -4.07 48.74
C ALA A 30 -20.32 -5.29 47.80
N ILE A 31 -19.62 -6.36 48.18
CA ILE A 31 -20.15 -7.57 48.86
C ILE A 31 -20.92 -8.49 47.89
N LEU A 32 -20.24 -9.55 47.45
CA LEU A 32 -20.86 -10.82 47.06
C LEU A 32 -20.82 -11.72 48.30
N SER A 33 -21.98 -12.00 48.88
CA SER A 33 -22.17 -13.08 49.87
C SER A 33 -22.93 -14.21 49.20
N GLU A 34 -22.33 -15.39 49.15
CA GLU A 34 -22.87 -16.68 49.63
C GLU A 34 -22.15 -17.86 48.96
N ALA A 35 -21.24 -18.49 49.70
CA ALA A 35 -21.18 -19.94 49.87
C ALA A 35 -20.12 -20.27 50.94
N SER A 36 -20.60 -20.82 52.04
CA SER A 36 -19.95 -21.07 53.32
C SER A 36 -18.80 -22.07 53.24
N ALA A 37 -17.67 -21.78 53.90
CA ALA A 37 -16.65 -22.76 54.26
C ALA A 37 -16.72 -23.02 55.78
N PRO A 38 -16.62 -24.28 56.25
CA PRO A 38 -16.41 -24.55 57.67
C PRO A 38 -14.93 -24.33 58.03
N ALA A 39 -14.70 -23.71 59.17
CA ALA A 39 -13.36 -23.52 59.75
C ALA A 39 -12.90 -24.78 60.49
N PHE A 40 -11.68 -25.26 60.20
CA PHE A 40 -10.81 -26.02 61.10
C PHE A 40 -9.35 -25.73 60.66
N GLN A 41 -8.58 -25.01 61.48
CA GLN A 41 -7.60 -25.51 62.47
C GLN A 41 -6.36 -26.19 61.86
N ASP A 42 -5.23 -25.69 62.34
CA ASP A 42 -3.84 -26.16 62.23
C ASP A 42 -3.60 -27.57 61.70
N GLY A 43 -2.70 -27.67 60.72
CA GLY A 43 -2.17 -28.95 60.28
C GLY A 43 -1.39 -28.84 58.97
N ASN A 44 -0.11 -28.46 59.07
CA ASN A 44 0.90 -28.64 58.02
C ASN A 44 0.86 -30.06 57.46
N LEU A 45 0.31 -30.30 56.26
CA LEU A 45 0.38 -31.64 55.65
C LEU A 45 0.17 -31.66 54.11
N TYR A 46 0.58 -30.66 53.32
CA TYR A 46 0.79 -30.84 51.86
C TYR A 46 1.88 -29.90 51.30
N PRO A 47 2.82 -30.36 50.46
CA PRO A 47 3.81 -29.51 49.82
C PRO A 47 3.16 -28.54 48.82
N ARG A 48 3.52 -27.25 48.87
CA ARG A 48 3.08 -26.20 47.91
C ARG A 48 3.37 -26.63 46.46
N LEU A 49 2.33 -26.98 45.70
CA LEU A 49 2.42 -27.40 44.30
C LEU A 49 2.21 -26.27 43.27
N TYR A 50 2.19 -25.00 43.71
CA TYR A 50 2.13 -23.84 42.81
C TYR A 50 3.19 -22.79 43.19
N PRO A 51 4.02 -22.31 42.24
CA PRO A 51 4.91 -21.18 42.48
C PRO A 51 4.09 -19.92 42.78
N GLU A 52 4.50 -19.12 43.75
CA GLU A 52 3.93 -17.78 43.95
C GLU A 52 4.29 -16.85 42.78
N LEU A 53 3.35 -16.01 42.36
CA LEU A 53 3.46 -15.08 41.22
C LEU A 53 4.48 -13.94 41.42
N SER A 54 5.20 -13.90 42.53
CA SER A 54 6.22 -12.89 42.81
C SER A 54 7.46 -13.02 41.93
N GLN A 55 7.68 -14.19 41.31
CA GLN A 55 8.84 -14.47 40.48
C GLN A 55 8.42 -15.12 39.16
N TYR A 56 8.26 -14.29 38.13
CA TYR A 56 7.96 -14.76 36.77
C TYR A 56 9.09 -14.36 35.83
N MET A 57 9.62 -15.33 35.08
CA MET A 57 10.71 -15.12 34.11
C MET A 57 11.98 -14.47 34.70
N GLY A 58 12.31 -14.75 35.96
CA GLY A 58 13.51 -14.22 36.62
C GLY A 58 13.41 -12.75 37.04
N LEU A 59 12.23 -12.15 36.96
CA LEU A 59 11.94 -10.80 37.43
C LEU A 59 11.12 -10.88 38.72
N SER A 60 11.60 -10.23 39.77
CA SER A 60 10.85 -10.00 41.01
C SER A 60 9.84 -8.89 40.78
N LEU A 61 8.55 -9.23 40.81
CA LEU A 61 7.44 -8.28 40.67
C LEU A 61 7.00 -7.76 42.05
N ASN A 62 7.96 -7.39 42.89
CA ASN A 62 7.64 -6.73 44.14
C ASN A 62 7.26 -5.27 43.85
N GLU A 63 6.15 -4.83 44.46
CA GLU A 63 5.53 -3.51 44.24
C GLU A 63 6.53 -2.35 44.46
N GLU A 64 7.49 -2.54 45.37
CA GLU A 64 8.57 -1.59 45.66
C GLU A 64 9.64 -1.47 44.56
N GLU A 65 9.90 -2.53 43.79
CA GLU A 65 10.86 -2.49 42.67
C GLU A 65 10.23 -1.89 41.40
N ILE A 66 8.93 -2.13 41.21
CA ILE A 66 8.16 -1.55 40.10
C ILE A 66 8.09 -0.03 40.24
N GLN A 67 7.90 0.48 41.46
CA GLN A 67 7.90 1.93 41.72
C GLN A 67 9.28 2.57 41.54
N ARG A 68 10.38 1.86 41.83
CA ARG A 68 11.75 2.38 41.64
C ARG A 68 12.18 2.46 40.18
N ASN A 69 11.71 1.56 39.33
CA ASN A 69 12.10 1.50 37.91
C ASN A 69 11.14 2.24 36.96
N MET A 70 10.06 2.82 37.47
CA MET A 70 9.15 3.66 36.67
C MET A 70 9.63 5.11 36.66
N THR A 71 10.30 5.52 35.59
CA THR A 71 10.57 6.94 35.29
C THR A 71 9.25 7.69 35.12
N VAL A 72 8.96 8.59 36.05
CA VAL A 72 7.79 9.48 36.03
C VAL A 72 7.94 10.47 34.87
N VAL A 73 7.05 10.40 33.88
CA VAL A 73 6.82 11.51 32.93
C VAL A 73 5.85 12.48 33.61
N PRO A 74 6.26 13.70 34.00
CA PRO A 74 5.32 14.65 34.56
C PRO A 74 4.47 15.23 33.44
N ALA A 75 3.15 15.09 33.57
CA ALA A 75 2.19 15.86 32.80
C ALA A 75 2.23 17.31 33.28
N VAL A 76 2.85 18.20 32.49
CA VAL A 76 2.81 19.65 32.74
C VAL A 76 2.26 20.33 31.49
N HIS A 77 1.11 20.98 31.66
CA HIS A 77 0.62 22.00 30.74
C HIS A 77 1.59 23.18 30.77
N SER A 78 2.37 23.35 29.71
CA SER A 78 3.01 24.63 29.37
C SER A 78 3.43 24.61 27.90
N GLN A 79 3.01 25.65 27.18
CA GLN A 79 3.54 25.98 25.86
C GLN A 79 5.05 26.23 26.02
N GLU A 80 5.89 25.31 25.55
CA GLU A 80 7.31 25.59 25.33
C GLU A 80 7.90 24.63 24.30
N ILE A 81 8.63 25.22 23.37
CA ILE A 81 9.23 24.62 22.18
C ILE A 81 10.37 23.70 22.64
N VAL A 82 10.17 22.39 22.61
CA VAL A 82 11.23 21.43 22.95
C VAL A 82 12.12 21.22 21.71
N ALA A 83 13.28 21.86 21.71
CA ALA A 83 14.36 21.56 20.80
C ALA A 83 14.86 20.12 21.04
N ARG A 84 14.66 19.26 20.04
CA ARG A 84 15.11 17.87 20.04
C ARG A 84 16.63 17.82 19.81
N PRO A 85 17.41 17.01 20.55
CA PRO A 85 18.84 16.90 20.31
C PRO A 85 19.08 16.24 18.95
N SER A 86 19.73 17.01 18.07
CA SER A 86 20.14 16.61 16.73
C SER A 86 21.25 15.57 16.80
N ALA A 87 20.90 14.30 17.02
CA ALA A 87 21.78 13.19 16.67
C ALA A 87 21.60 12.92 15.17
N LEU A 88 22.48 13.54 14.37
CA LEU A 88 22.70 13.21 12.97
C LEU A 88 23.13 11.74 12.87
N ASN A 89 22.20 10.84 12.53
CA ASN A 89 22.38 9.74 11.58
C ASN A 89 21.12 8.86 11.46
N CYS A 90 20.57 8.84 10.24
CA CYS A 90 19.79 7.76 9.62
C CYS A 90 18.59 7.11 10.36
N MET A 91 17.73 7.86 11.03
CA MET A 91 16.33 7.41 11.17
C MET A 91 15.54 7.76 9.92
N VAL A 92 15.48 6.82 8.97
CA VAL A 92 14.43 6.85 7.95
C VAL A 92 13.16 6.40 8.67
N ALA A 93 12.22 7.32 8.90
CA ALA A 93 10.91 6.96 9.43
C ALA A 93 10.29 5.87 8.54
N PRO A 94 9.59 4.86 9.10
CA PRO A 94 8.78 3.96 8.30
C PRO A 94 7.87 4.82 7.43
N VAL A 95 7.86 4.58 6.12
CA VAL A 95 7.09 5.40 5.20
C VAL A 95 5.62 5.24 5.55
N THR A 96 5.07 6.20 6.29
CA THR A 96 3.67 6.19 6.70
C THR A 96 2.83 6.24 5.44
N GLY A 97 1.77 5.43 5.33
CA GLY A 97 0.88 5.36 4.16
C GLY A 97 0.12 6.65 3.79
N ASN A 98 0.56 7.81 4.29
CA ASN A 98 0.08 9.14 3.95
C ASN A 98 0.87 9.82 2.84
N ASP A 99 2.01 9.27 2.40
CA ASP A 99 2.75 9.81 1.27
C ASP A 99 1.93 9.71 -0.03
N VAL A 100 1.69 10.87 -0.66
CA VAL A 100 0.89 11.00 -1.89
C VAL A 100 1.46 10.12 -3.01
N GLY A 101 2.78 10.03 -3.13
CA GLY A 101 3.45 9.19 -4.13
C GLY A 101 3.17 7.69 -3.94
N ILE A 102 3.05 7.23 -2.69
CA ILE A 102 2.75 5.83 -2.40
C ILE A 102 1.29 5.53 -2.72
N ARG A 103 0.35 6.38 -2.30
CA ARG A 103 -1.07 6.18 -2.60
C ARG A 103 -1.35 6.19 -4.12
N ARG A 104 -0.64 7.02 -4.89
CA ARG A 104 -0.74 7.04 -6.36
C ARG A 104 -0.12 5.82 -7.04
N ALA A 105 1.01 5.35 -6.52
CA ALA A 105 1.77 4.24 -7.09
C ALA A 105 1.33 2.87 -6.57
N GLU A 106 0.46 2.81 -5.54
CA GLU A 106 -0.06 1.58 -4.98
C GLU A 106 -0.73 0.73 -6.09
N ILE A 107 -0.23 -0.49 -6.25
CA ILE A 107 -0.85 -1.49 -7.11
C ILE A 107 -1.78 -2.29 -6.20
N LYS A 108 -3.07 -1.94 -6.21
CA LYS A 108 -4.07 -2.83 -5.62
C LYS A 108 -4.12 -4.06 -6.51
N GLN A 109 -3.65 -5.21 -6.04
CA GLN A 109 -3.70 -6.48 -6.79
C GLN A 109 -5.15 -6.99 -7.03
N GLY A 110 -6.14 -6.14 -6.78
CA GLY A 110 -7.54 -6.40 -6.97
C GLY A 110 -7.92 -6.42 -8.45
N ILE A 111 -9.00 -7.14 -8.71
CA ILE A 111 -9.72 -7.06 -9.97
C ILE A 111 -10.71 -5.90 -9.83
N ARG A 112 -10.72 -4.97 -10.78
CA ARG A 112 -11.63 -3.82 -10.80
C ARG A 112 -12.55 -3.88 -12.02
N GLU A 113 -13.83 -3.60 -11.79
CA GLU A 113 -14.76 -3.34 -12.88
C GLU A 113 -14.64 -1.87 -13.30
N ILE A 114 -14.57 -1.65 -14.60
CA ILE A 114 -14.43 -0.34 -15.21
C ILE A 114 -15.53 -0.20 -16.24
N ILE A 115 -16.28 0.89 -16.15
CA ILE A 115 -17.29 1.25 -17.13
C ILE A 115 -16.74 2.42 -17.93
N LEU A 116 -16.55 2.20 -19.23
CA LEU A 116 -16.10 3.22 -20.16
C LEU A 116 -17.27 3.68 -21.02
N CYS A 117 -17.28 4.96 -21.35
CA CYS A 117 -18.15 5.52 -22.38
C CYS A 117 -17.30 5.86 -23.60
N LYS A 118 -17.78 5.54 -24.81
CA LYS A 118 -17.15 5.96 -26.05
C LYS A 118 -17.25 7.48 -26.19
N ASP A 119 -16.23 8.07 -26.78
CA ASP A 119 -16.24 9.48 -27.17
C ASP A 119 -17.16 9.70 -28.40
N GLN A 120 -17.36 10.96 -28.80
CA GLN A 120 -18.13 11.37 -29.98
C GLN A 120 -17.68 10.66 -31.27
N ASP A 121 -16.39 10.32 -31.34
CA ASP A 121 -15.75 9.57 -32.42
C ASP A 121 -16.00 8.04 -32.37
N GLY A 122 -16.72 7.54 -31.37
CA GLY A 122 -16.89 6.11 -31.11
C GLY A 122 -15.62 5.40 -30.62
N LYS A 123 -14.60 6.17 -30.19
CA LYS A 123 -13.30 5.67 -29.72
C LYS A 123 -13.21 5.77 -28.19
N ILE A 124 -12.43 4.88 -27.59
CA ILE A 124 -12.11 4.91 -26.15
C ILE A 124 -10.67 5.35 -25.86
N GLY A 125 -9.83 5.47 -26.90
CA GLY A 125 -8.43 5.82 -26.77
C GLY A 125 -7.51 4.74 -26.18
N LEU A 126 -7.88 3.46 -26.35
CA LEU A 126 -7.14 2.32 -25.82
C LEU A 126 -6.52 1.49 -26.95
N ARG A 127 -5.28 1.04 -26.76
CA ARG A 127 -4.67 0.00 -27.60
C ARG A 127 -4.35 -1.23 -26.77
N LEU A 128 -4.81 -2.37 -27.23
CA LEU A 128 -4.63 -3.67 -26.58
C LEU A 128 -3.59 -4.53 -27.30
N LYS A 129 -2.86 -5.33 -26.52
CA LYS A 129 -1.83 -6.28 -26.98
C LYS A 129 -2.04 -7.63 -26.31
N SER A 130 -1.96 -8.70 -27.10
CA SER A 130 -1.95 -10.07 -26.59
C SER A 130 -0.54 -10.46 -26.12
N VAL A 131 -0.43 -10.96 -24.89
CA VAL A 131 0.80 -11.49 -24.25
C VAL A 131 0.43 -12.75 -23.48
N ASP A 132 1.10 -13.87 -23.70
CA ASP A 132 0.87 -15.14 -22.97
C ASP A 132 -0.60 -15.54 -22.81
N ASN A 133 -1.39 -15.47 -23.90
CA ASN A 133 -2.83 -15.73 -23.92
C ASN A 133 -3.70 -14.77 -23.07
N GLY A 134 -3.13 -13.69 -22.54
CA GLY A 134 -3.84 -12.58 -21.92
C GLY A 134 -3.89 -11.36 -22.82
N ILE A 135 -4.81 -10.44 -22.53
CA ILE A 135 -4.91 -9.14 -23.19
C ILE A 135 -4.44 -8.05 -22.22
N PHE A 136 -3.52 -7.22 -22.68
CA PHE A 136 -2.91 -6.16 -21.88
C PHE A 136 -3.03 -4.80 -22.56
N VAL A 137 -3.09 -3.76 -21.75
CA VAL A 137 -3.11 -2.37 -22.18
C VAL A 137 -1.72 -1.94 -22.63
N GLN A 138 -1.61 -1.61 -23.91
CA GLN A 138 -0.38 -1.23 -24.60
C GLN A 138 -0.20 0.29 -24.69
N LEU A 139 -1.30 1.02 -24.91
CA LEU A 139 -1.31 2.47 -25.04
C LEU A 139 -2.63 3.00 -24.48
N VAL A 140 -2.54 4.05 -23.69
CA VAL A 140 -3.69 4.83 -23.22
C VAL A 140 -3.49 6.25 -23.73
N GLN A 141 -4.47 6.75 -24.48
CA GLN A 141 -4.44 8.12 -24.99
C GLN A 141 -4.72 9.10 -23.84
N ALA A 142 -3.93 10.17 -23.76
CA ALA A 142 -4.22 11.28 -22.85
C ALA A 142 -5.62 11.88 -23.14
N ASN A 143 -6.35 12.28 -22.09
CA ASN A 143 -7.69 12.85 -22.18
C ASN A 143 -8.73 11.95 -22.88
N SER A 144 -8.52 10.63 -22.87
CA SER A 144 -9.48 9.67 -23.42
C SER A 144 -10.34 9.06 -22.32
N PRO A 145 -11.50 8.47 -22.65
CA PRO A 145 -12.30 7.73 -21.68
C PRO A 145 -11.52 6.63 -20.94
N ALA A 146 -10.52 6.02 -21.59
CA ALA A 146 -9.64 5.06 -20.95
C ALA A 146 -8.77 5.70 -19.84
N SER A 147 -8.16 6.86 -20.12
CA SER A 147 -7.37 7.62 -19.13
C SER A 147 -8.25 8.04 -17.94
N LEU A 148 -9.45 8.58 -18.19
CA LEU A 148 -10.40 8.98 -17.15
C LEU A 148 -10.86 7.80 -16.29
N SER A 149 -10.93 6.61 -16.86
CA SER A 149 -11.29 5.38 -16.14
C SER A 149 -10.14 4.80 -15.30
N GLY A 150 -8.96 5.45 -15.32
CA GLY A 150 -7.77 5.04 -14.58
C GLY A 150 -7.04 3.84 -15.19
N LEU A 151 -7.31 3.48 -16.44
CA LEU A 151 -6.53 2.45 -17.14
C LEU A 151 -5.11 2.94 -17.38
N ARG A 152 -4.13 2.08 -17.08
CA ARG A 152 -2.71 2.38 -17.26
C ARG A 152 -2.02 1.31 -18.11
N PHE A 153 -0.82 1.64 -18.57
CA PHE A 153 0.04 0.67 -19.24
C PHE A 153 0.29 -0.54 -18.36
N GLY A 154 0.20 -1.73 -18.94
CA GLY A 154 0.44 -2.97 -18.19
C GLY A 154 -0.80 -3.54 -17.51
N ASP A 155 -1.93 -2.83 -17.50
CA ASP A 155 -3.19 -3.40 -16.99
C ASP A 155 -3.64 -4.59 -17.85
N GLN A 156 -4.12 -5.64 -17.20
CA GLN A 156 -4.62 -6.84 -17.87
C GLN A 156 -6.15 -6.79 -17.96
N ILE A 157 -6.69 -6.95 -19.16
CA ILE A 157 -8.13 -7.04 -19.37
C ILE A 157 -8.55 -8.51 -19.32
N LEU A 158 -9.39 -8.85 -18.35
CA LEU A 158 -9.90 -10.20 -18.14
C LEU A 158 -11.21 -10.41 -18.91
N GLN A 159 -12.11 -9.43 -18.88
CA GLN A 159 -13.39 -9.49 -19.56
C GLN A 159 -13.74 -8.15 -20.23
N ILE A 160 -14.43 -8.23 -21.36
CA ILE A 160 -15.05 -7.09 -22.05
C ILE A 160 -16.52 -7.44 -22.30
N ASN A 161 -17.45 -6.65 -21.75
CA ASN A 161 -18.90 -6.84 -21.83
C ASN A 161 -19.36 -8.26 -21.46
N GLY A 162 -18.74 -8.87 -20.43
CA GLY A 162 -19.04 -10.22 -19.97
C GLY A 162 -18.39 -11.35 -20.78
N GLU A 163 -17.65 -11.04 -21.85
CA GLU A 163 -16.87 -12.03 -22.59
C GLU A 163 -15.44 -12.13 -22.06
N ASN A 164 -14.99 -13.36 -21.78
CA ASN A 164 -13.60 -13.62 -21.37
C ASN A 164 -12.61 -13.35 -22.52
N CYS A 165 -11.59 -12.53 -22.23
CA CYS A 165 -10.55 -12.15 -23.18
C CYS A 165 -9.37 -13.15 -23.24
N ALA A 166 -9.42 -14.24 -22.46
CA ALA A 166 -8.40 -15.28 -22.47
C ALA A 166 -8.27 -15.91 -23.86
N GLY A 167 -7.04 -16.01 -24.38
CA GLY A 167 -6.72 -16.56 -25.69
C GLY A 167 -7.06 -15.65 -26.88
N TRP A 168 -7.50 -14.41 -26.65
CA TRP A 168 -7.79 -13.49 -27.74
C TRP A 168 -6.52 -12.99 -28.42
N SER A 169 -6.59 -12.82 -29.74
CA SER A 169 -5.59 -12.07 -30.49
C SER A 169 -5.82 -10.56 -30.32
N SER A 170 -4.76 -9.79 -30.54
CA SER A 170 -4.85 -8.31 -30.46
C SER A 170 -5.90 -7.77 -31.44
N ASP A 171 -5.99 -8.36 -32.64
CA ASP A 171 -6.97 -7.96 -33.66
C ASP A 171 -8.40 -8.30 -33.26
N LYS A 172 -8.61 -9.48 -32.63
CA LYS A 172 -9.93 -9.86 -32.11
C LYS A 172 -10.38 -8.88 -31.03
N ALA A 173 -9.50 -8.54 -30.08
CA ALA A 173 -9.81 -7.56 -29.05
C ALA A 173 -10.19 -6.20 -29.64
N HIS A 174 -9.45 -5.70 -30.63
CA HIS A 174 -9.80 -4.42 -31.30
C HIS A 174 -11.10 -4.51 -32.10
N LYS A 175 -11.41 -5.66 -32.72
CA LYS A 175 -12.69 -5.88 -33.40
C LYS A 175 -13.85 -5.84 -32.42
N VAL A 176 -13.75 -6.56 -31.30
CA VAL A 176 -14.79 -6.58 -30.26
C VAL A 176 -15.05 -5.17 -29.75
N LEU A 177 -13.99 -4.42 -29.40
CA LEU A 177 -14.13 -3.02 -28.95
C LEU A 177 -14.83 -2.11 -29.97
N LYS A 178 -14.58 -2.30 -31.26
CA LYS A 178 -15.23 -1.54 -32.34
C LYS A 178 -16.67 -1.98 -32.59
N GLN A 179 -16.97 -3.27 -32.43
CA GLN A 179 -18.27 -3.87 -32.72
C GLN A 179 -19.27 -3.75 -31.58
N VAL A 180 -18.84 -3.38 -30.35
CA VAL A 180 -19.76 -3.20 -29.22
C VAL A 180 -20.90 -2.26 -29.62
N PRO A 181 -22.17 -2.72 -29.63
CA PRO A 181 -23.30 -1.84 -29.84
C PRO A 181 -23.52 -0.99 -28.59
N GLY A 182 -23.56 0.34 -28.76
CA GLY A 182 -23.73 1.31 -27.68
C GLY A 182 -22.46 2.07 -27.29
N GLU A 183 -22.68 3.11 -26.48
CA GLU A 183 -21.62 3.98 -25.94
C GLU A 183 -20.95 3.37 -24.73
N ARG A 184 -21.65 2.53 -23.96
CA ARG A 184 -21.14 1.92 -22.72
C ARG A 184 -20.39 0.62 -22.99
N ILE A 185 -19.18 0.50 -22.47
CA ILE A 185 -18.37 -0.71 -22.46
C ILE A 185 -18.02 -1.04 -21.00
N SER A 186 -18.44 -2.20 -20.50
CA SER A 186 -17.96 -2.72 -19.22
C SER A 186 -16.70 -3.57 -19.46
N MET A 187 -15.67 -3.36 -18.66
CA MET A 187 -14.44 -4.15 -18.68
C MET A 187 -14.08 -4.56 -17.26
N ILE A 188 -13.55 -5.78 -17.12
CA ILE A 188 -12.93 -6.21 -15.89
C ILE A 188 -11.42 -6.22 -16.11
N ALA A 189 -10.71 -5.38 -15.36
CA ALA A 189 -9.27 -5.23 -15.46
C ALA A 189 -8.58 -5.67 -14.15
N ARG A 190 -7.35 -6.16 -14.27
CA ARG A 190 -6.43 -6.37 -13.16
C ARG A 190 -5.28 -5.37 -13.28
N ASP A 191 -5.05 -4.65 -12.20
CA ASP A 191 -4.03 -3.60 -12.11
C ASP A 191 -2.63 -4.21 -12.26
N ARG A 192 -1.90 -3.79 -13.30
CA ARG A 192 -0.45 -4.00 -13.51
C ARG A 192 0.11 -5.31 -12.90
N PRO A 193 -0.30 -6.51 -13.35
CA PRO A 193 0.16 -7.78 -12.77
C PRO A 193 1.68 -8.00 -12.83
N PHE A 194 2.37 -7.35 -13.78
CA PHE A 194 3.83 -7.42 -13.93
C PHE A 194 4.55 -6.19 -13.34
N GLY A 195 3.80 -5.27 -12.74
CA GLY A 195 4.35 -4.08 -12.10
C GLY A 195 4.80 -4.40 -10.68
N ARG A 196 5.95 -3.86 -10.29
CA ARG A 196 6.44 -3.87 -8.92
C ARG A 196 6.69 -2.44 -8.46
N THR A 197 6.12 -2.07 -7.32
CA THR A 197 6.33 -0.76 -6.71
C THR A 197 7.49 -0.84 -5.71
N ILE A 198 8.41 0.12 -5.81
CA ILE A 198 9.57 0.23 -4.90
C ILE A 198 9.65 1.69 -4.44
N THR A 199 9.58 1.88 -3.13
CA THR A 199 9.76 3.19 -2.49
C THR A 199 11.20 3.33 -2.02
N MET A 200 11.80 4.46 -2.36
CA MET A 200 13.19 4.80 -2.04
C MET A 200 13.25 6.21 -1.49
N HIS A 201 14.34 6.50 -0.80
CA HIS A 201 14.65 7.83 -0.28
C HIS A 201 15.89 8.39 -0.96
N LYS A 202 15.84 9.67 -1.30
CA LYS A 202 17.03 10.40 -1.74
C LYS A 202 18.02 10.53 -0.59
N ASP A 203 19.31 10.53 -0.93
CA ASP A 203 20.38 10.87 -0.01
C ASP A 203 20.54 12.39 0.14
N SER A 204 21.53 12.83 0.92
CA SER A 204 21.87 14.24 1.09
C SER A 204 22.30 14.93 -0.20
N THR A 205 22.70 14.17 -1.22
CA THR A 205 23.09 14.67 -2.55
C THR A 205 21.91 14.70 -3.54
N GLY A 206 20.71 14.27 -3.12
CA GLY A 206 19.51 14.25 -3.94
C GLY A 206 19.39 13.02 -4.84
N HIS A 207 20.23 11.99 -4.67
CA HIS A 207 20.25 10.78 -5.48
C HIS A 207 19.61 9.60 -4.75
N VAL A 208 18.90 8.76 -5.50
CA VAL A 208 18.34 7.47 -5.04
C VAL A 208 19.31 6.31 -5.26
N GLY A 209 20.24 6.47 -6.22
CA GLY A 209 21.37 5.57 -6.46
C GLY A 209 21.14 4.44 -7.47
N PHE A 210 20.53 4.74 -8.62
CA PHE A 210 20.53 3.85 -9.77
C PHE A 210 20.84 4.61 -11.05
N ILE A 211 21.33 3.87 -12.06
CA ILE A 211 21.62 4.37 -13.39
C ILE A 211 20.60 3.73 -14.34
N PHE A 212 20.03 4.54 -15.22
CA PHE A 212 19.09 4.08 -16.23
C PHE A 212 19.45 4.65 -17.61
N LYS A 213 19.02 3.96 -18.66
CA LYS A 213 19.19 4.35 -20.06
C LYS A 213 17.97 3.94 -20.86
N ASN A 214 17.40 4.87 -21.62
CA ASN A 214 16.14 4.71 -22.35
C ASN A 214 15.01 4.17 -21.45
N GLY A 215 14.91 4.69 -20.22
CA GLY A 215 13.96 4.21 -19.21
C GLY A 215 14.25 2.82 -18.59
N LYS A 216 15.33 2.13 -19.00
CA LYS A 216 15.75 0.83 -18.45
C LYS A 216 16.82 1.01 -17.37
N ILE A 217 16.65 0.38 -16.21
CA ILE A 217 17.63 0.37 -15.12
C ILE A 217 18.79 -0.57 -15.49
N THR A 218 20.00 -0.03 -15.56
CA THR A 218 21.20 -0.77 -15.98
C THR A 218 22.12 -1.12 -14.82
N SER A 219 22.19 -0.26 -13.80
CA SER A 219 23.12 -0.45 -12.68
C SER A 219 22.59 0.19 -11.41
N ILE A 220 23.01 -0.36 -10.28
CA ILE A 220 22.61 0.11 -8.95
C ILE A 220 23.88 0.49 -8.19
N VAL A 221 23.85 1.66 -7.57
CA VAL A 221 24.97 2.18 -6.77
C VAL A 221 25.00 1.44 -5.44
N LYS A 222 26.19 1.03 -4.99
CA LYS A 222 26.38 0.38 -3.68
C LYS A 222 26.02 1.34 -2.56
N ASP A 223 25.51 0.80 -1.45
CA ASP A 223 25.09 1.55 -0.25
C ASP A 223 23.99 2.61 -0.48
N SER A 224 23.38 2.58 -1.66
CA SER A 224 22.27 3.47 -2.01
C SER A 224 20.93 3.00 -1.47
N SER A 225 19.95 3.89 -1.50
CA SER A 225 18.56 3.57 -1.19
C SER A 225 17.99 2.52 -2.15
N ALA A 226 18.37 2.57 -3.43
CA ALA A 226 17.99 1.58 -4.43
C ALA A 226 18.52 0.18 -4.10
N ALA A 227 19.77 0.07 -3.65
CA ALA A 227 20.35 -1.20 -3.22
C ALA A 227 19.64 -1.75 -1.97
N ARG A 228 19.39 -0.89 -0.98
CA ARG A 228 18.70 -1.28 0.28
C ARG A 228 17.27 -1.76 0.06
N ASN A 229 16.56 -1.18 -0.90
CA ASN A 229 15.18 -1.56 -1.23
C ASN A 229 15.09 -2.68 -2.28
N GLY A 230 16.22 -3.23 -2.73
CA GLY A 230 16.24 -4.35 -3.67
C GLY A 230 15.70 -3.99 -5.05
N LEU A 231 16.05 -2.79 -5.56
CA LEU A 231 15.82 -2.45 -6.96
C LEU A 231 16.51 -3.48 -7.86
N LEU A 232 15.91 -3.80 -9.01
CA LEU A 232 16.45 -4.78 -9.95
C LEU A 232 16.90 -4.10 -11.23
N THR A 233 18.04 -4.55 -11.78
CA THR A 233 18.50 -4.18 -13.13
C THR A 233 17.70 -4.93 -14.19
N GLU A 234 17.78 -4.51 -15.47
CA GLU A 234 16.99 -5.08 -16.58
C GLU A 234 15.46 -4.98 -16.34
N HIS A 235 15.07 -3.88 -15.70
CA HIS A 235 13.69 -3.48 -15.51
C HIS A 235 13.49 -2.08 -16.08
N ASN A 236 12.34 -1.84 -16.72
CA ASN A 236 11.93 -0.54 -17.19
C ASN A 236 11.11 0.20 -16.14
N ILE A 237 11.34 1.50 -16.04
CA ILE A 237 10.58 2.40 -15.16
C ILE A 237 9.27 2.74 -15.88
N CYS A 238 8.15 2.36 -15.28
CA CYS A 238 6.82 2.66 -15.78
C CYS A 238 6.29 3.98 -15.20
N GLU A 239 6.40 4.15 -13.89
CA GLU A 239 5.88 5.32 -13.19
C GLU A 239 6.85 5.82 -12.13
N ILE A 240 6.81 7.14 -11.88
CA ILE A 240 7.54 7.81 -10.79
C ILE A 240 6.53 8.65 -10.01
N ASN A 241 6.37 8.36 -8.72
CA ASN A 241 5.38 8.98 -7.82
C ASN A 241 3.94 8.97 -8.37
N GLY A 242 3.62 7.94 -9.14
CA GLY A 242 2.33 7.76 -9.82
C GLY A 242 2.20 8.46 -11.17
N GLN A 243 3.19 9.26 -11.59
CA GLN A 243 3.26 9.82 -12.93
C GLN A 243 3.81 8.79 -13.92
N ASN A 244 3.11 8.54 -15.02
CA ASN A 244 3.61 7.66 -16.08
C ASN A 244 4.77 8.31 -16.84
N VAL A 245 5.86 7.57 -17.02
CA VAL A 245 7.07 8.05 -17.72
C VAL A 245 7.41 7.26 -18.99
N ILE A 246 6.56 6.31 -19.37
CA ILE A 246 6.76 5.48 -20.57
C ILE A 246 6.72 6.33 -21.84
N GLY A 247 7.81 6.33 -22.61
CA GLY A 247 7.93 7.09 -23.86
C GLY A 247 8.55 8.48 -23.71
N LEU A 248 8.84 8.92 -22.48
CA LEU A 248 9.61 10.13 -22.23
C LEU A 248 11.09 9.93 -22.52
N LYS A 249 11.80 11.04 -22.76
CA LYS A 249 13.26 11.03 -22.88
C LYS A 249 13.91 10.90 -21.50
N ASP A 250 15.10 10.30 -21.45
CA ASP A 250 15.86 10.16 -20.20
C ASP A 250 16.09 11.50 -19.48
N SER A 251 16.26 12.60 -20.22
CA SER A 251 16.36 13.94 -19.64
C SER A 251 15.10 14.33 -18.87
N GLN A 252 13.91 14.10 -19.45
CA GLN A 252 12.64 14.40 -18.80
C GLN A 252 12.39 13.51 -17.58
N ILE A 253 12.81 12.24 -17.66
CA ILE A 253 12.74 11.31 -16.53
C ILE A 253 13.66 11.78 -15.40
N ALA A 254 14.87 12.24 -15.73
CA ALA A 254 15.81 12.80 -14.76
C ALA A 254 15.26 14.09 -14.12
N ASP A 255 14.60 14.95 -14.89
CA ASP A 255 13.94 16.17 -14.39
C ASP A 255 12.79 15.85 -13.43
N ILE A 256 11.99 14.82 -13.72
CA ILE A 256 10.92 14.34 -12.81
C ILE A 256 11.55 13.77 -11.53
N LEU A 257 12.64 13.01 -11.64
CA LEU A 257 13.35 12.46 -10.49
C LEU A 257 14.02 13.56 -9.65
N SER A 258 14.56 14.61 -10.25
CA SER A 258 15.19 15.72 -9.53
C SER A 258 14.15 16.57 -8.79
N THR A 259 13.01 16.84 -9.44
CA THR A 259 11.88 17.60 -8.89
C THR A 259 11.09 16.81 -7.84
N ALA A 260 11.16 15.48 -7.87
CA ALA A 260 10.51 14.63 -6.87
C ALA A 260 10.98 14.97 -5.45
N GLY A 261 10.11 14.77 -4.46
CA GLY A 261 10.46 14.95 -3.05
C GLY A 261 11.54 13.99 -2.56
N ASN A 262 11.81 14.02 -1.25
CA ASN A 262 12.79 13.13 -0.63
C ASN A 262 12.39 11.65 -0.78
N VAL A 263 11.08 11.36 -0.76
CA VAL A 263 10.52 10.03 -1.02
C VAL A 263 10.23 9.89 -2.51
N VAL A 264 10.79 8.86 -3.13
CA VAL A 264 10.60 8.54 -4.54
C VAL A 264 10.07 7.12 -4.63
N THR A 265 8.83 6.97 -5.07
CA THR A 265 8.21 5.69 -5.34
C THR A 265 8.19 5.44 -6.83
N ILE A 266 8.81 4.35 -7.29
CA ILE A 266 8.80 3.98 -8.70
C ILE A 266 8.06 2.67 -8.91
N THR A 267 7.34 2.57 -10.02
CA THR A 267 6.79 1.31 -10.52
C THR A 267 7.66 0.80 -11.63
N ILE A 268 8.18 -0.41 -11.50
CA ILE A 268 9.06 -1.05 -12.48
C ILE A 268 8.38 -2.28 -13.10
N MET A 269 8.76 -2.61 -14.33
CA MET A 269 8.32 -3.80 -15.06
C MET A 269 9.54 -4.50 -15.68
N PRO A 270 9.61 -5.84 -15.69
CA PRO A 270 10.69 -6.57 -16.35
C PRO A 270 10.85 -6.18 -17.82
N SER A 271 12.08 -5.98 -18.29
CA SER A 271 12.32 -5.46 -19.65
C SER A 271 11.83 -6.40 -20.75
N GLN A 272 11.90 -7.71 -20.55
CA GLN A 272 11.40 -8.70 -21.52
C GLN A 272 9.90 -8.53 -21.81
N ILE A 273 9.11 -8.32 -20.76
CA ILE A 273 7.65 -8.14 -20.87
C ILE A 273 7.37 -6.79 -21.51
N PHE A 274 8.04 -5.73 -21.04
CA PHE A 274 7.88 -4.39 -21.59
C PHE A 274 8.16 -4.34 -23.09
N GLU A 275 9.30 -4.90 -23.53
CA GLU A 275 9.68 -4.98 -24.94
C GLU A 275 8.66 -5.76 -25.78
N HIS A 276 8.13 -6.87 -25.25
CA HIS A 276 7.09 -7.63 -25.91
C HIS A 276 5.78 -6.84 -26.04
N MET A 277 5.43 -6.06 -25.02
CA MET A 277 4.27 -5.18 -25.03
C MET A 277 4.43 -4.08 -26.07
N ILE A 278 5.56 -3.37 -26.13
CA ILE A 278 5.76 -2.26 -27.08
C ILE A 278 6.15 -2.73 -28.49
N LYS A 279 6.33 -4.04 -28.70
CA LYS A 279 6.71 -4.62 -29.99
C LYS A 279 5.73 -4.20 -31.10
N ARG A 280 6.29 -3.65 -32.19
CA ARG A 280 5.58 -3.07 -33.35
C ARG A 280 4.90 -1.72 -33.10
N MET A 281 5.27 -0.99 -32.05
CA MET A 281 4.90 0.43 -31.89
C MET A 281 6.04 1.34 -32.33
N ALA A 282 5.68 2.44 -32.99
CA ALA A 282 6.63 3.52 -33.25
C ALA A 282 6.89 4.30 -31.95
N SER A 283 8.15 4.63 -31.69
CA SER A 283 8.55 5.43 -30.52
C SER A 283 7.90 6.81 -30.48
N SER A 284 7.61 7.39 -31.66
CA SER A 284 6.88 8.66 -31.79
C SER A 284 5.45 8.59 -31.24
N VAL A 285 4.76 7.46 -31.45
CA VAL A 285 3.38 7.28 -30.98
C VAL A 285 3.35 7.19 -29.46
N MET A 286 4.28 6.46 -28.84
CA MET A 286 4.38 6.41 -27.37
C MET A 286 4.68 7.79 -26.79
N LYS A 287 5.61 8.54 -27.40
CA LYS A 287 5.95 9.87 -26.90
C LYS A 287 4.81 10.89 -27.00
N SER A 288 3.95 10.78 -28.02
CA SER A 288 2.95 11.80 -28.31
C SER A 288 1.55 11.49 -27.79
N LEU A 289 1.17 10.21 -27.72
CA LEU A 289 -0.20 9.81 -27.36
C LEU A 289 -0.31 9.34 -25.92
N MET A 290 0.78 8.88 -25.30
CA MET A 290 0.70 8.27 -23.99
C MET A 290 0.26 9.29 -22.94
N ASP A 291 -0.64 8.86 -22.05
CA ASP A 291 -1.03 9.68 -20.92
C ASP A 291 0.08 9.78 -19.88
N HIS A 292 0.48 11.00 -19.56
CA HIS A 292 1.48 11.35 -18.55
C HIS A 292 0.89 12.14 -17.39
N SER A 293 -0.45 12.22 -17.32
CA SER A 293 -1.16 12.89 -16.25
C SER A 293 -0.85 12.22 -14.90
N ILE A 294 -0.86 13.03 -13.84
CA ILE A 294 -0.68 12.57 -12.48
C ILE A 294 -2.08 12.27 -11.94
N PRO A 295 -2.36 11.05 -11.45
CA PRO A 295 -3.67 10.73 -10.89
C PRO A 295 -3.93 11.58 -9.63
N GLU A 296 -5.11 12.18 -9.57
CA GLU A 296 -5.63 12.82 -8.36
C GLU A 296 -6.01 11.72 -7.35
N VAL A 297 -5.58 11.86 -6.10
CA VAL A 297 -5.79 10.90 -4.98
C VAL A 297 -6.46 11.63 -3.83
#